data_AF-A0A431TMR3-F1
#
_entry.id   AF-A0A431TMR3-F1
#
_cell.length_a   1.000
_cell.length_b   1.000
_cell.length_c   1.000
_cell.angle_alpha   90.00
_cell.angle_beta   90.00
_cell.angle_gamma   90.00
#
_symmetry.space_group_name_H-M   'P 1'
#
loop_
_entity.id
_entity.type
_entity.pdbx_description
1 polymer ?
#
loop_
_entity_poly.entity_id
_entity_poly.type
_entity_poly.pdbx_seq_one_letter_code
_entity_poly.pdbx_strand_id
1 'polypeptide(L)'
;MKKSLFRYIASRAAGMLIVLAIVAVLVFVLTRAASGDPVSVLLGDQATAADIARVQKEYGLDKPLPVQFGYWLREVLQGNLGQSIFLQRPVTQALWERSEPTTLLALMAVAIAALIGVPCGIVSAVFRGRVVDQLFTGIAMLGASIPSFWLGIVLIQIFAVSFGWFPVSGYGAPDAPFAERLHSLVLPATVLGLLNSALIIRFTRASMLDVLGEDYVRTARSKGLSESTVVLKHALRNALVPIVTVIGLTVALMIGGAVITETVFGLPGVGNLVVSAVLRRDYPVIQGALLVIAAIYVLINFSIDLLYAVVDPRVKV
;
A
#
# COMPACT_ATOMS: atom_id res chain seq x y z
N MET A 1 10.92 -32.69 3.17
CA MET A 1 10.61 -31.53 2.31
C MET A 1 9.13 -31.24 2.15
N LYS A 2 8.29 -32.13 1.58
CA LYS A 2 6.85 -31.80 1.37
C LYS A 2 6.05 -31.52 2.66
N LYS A 3 6.30 -32.28 3.74
CA LYS A 3 5.64 -32.08 5.05
C LYS A 3 6.06 -30.78 5.77
N SER A 4 7.29 -30.32 5.58
CA SER A 4 7.77 -29.07 6.19
C SER A 4 7.19 -27.87 5.45
N LEU A 5 7.24 -27.85 4.12
CA LEU A 5 6.61 -26.80 3.30
C LEU A 5 5.10 -26.65 3.58
N PHE A 6 4.37 -27.77 3.70
CA PHE A 6 2.94 -27.72 4.06
C PHE A 6 2.71 -27.10 5.45
N ARG A 7 3.51 -27.47 6.46
CA ARG A 7 3.42 -26.89 7.80
C ARG A 7 3.71 -25.39 7.80
N TYR A 8 4.70 -24.95 7.01
CA TYR A 8 5.01 -23.53 6.84
C TYR A 8 3.84 -22.77 6.22
N ILE A 9 3.31 -23.24 5.09
CA ILE A 9 2.17 -22.63 4.41
C ILE A 9 0.95 -22.57 5.34
N ALA A 10 0.63 -23.66 6.04
CA ALA A 10 -0.48 -23.72 6.98
C ALA A 10 -0.30 -22.74 8.15
N SER A 11 0.92 -22.63 8.69
CA SER A 11 1.23 -21.68 9.76
C SER A 11 1.07 -20.23 9.31
N ARG A 12 1.52 -19.90 8.09
CA ARG A 12 1.36 -18.57 7.51
C ARG A 12 -0.10 -18.25 7.23
N ALA A 13 -0.84 -19.18 6.64
CA ALA A 13 -2.27 -19.04 6.39
C ALA A 13 -3.08 -18.86 7.68
N ALA A 14 -2.76 -19.61 8.74
CA ALA A 14 -3.38 -19.41 10.06
C ALA A 14 -3.10 -18.00 10.61
N GLY A 15 -1.85 -17.54 10.50
CA GLY A 15 -1.47 -16.16 10.86
C GLY A 15 -2.27 -15.10 10.08
N MET A 16 -2.44 -15.29 8.77
CA MET A 16 -3.26 -14.41 7.94
C MET A 16 -4.71 -14.32 8.44
N LEU A 17 -5.33 -15.47 8.74
CA LEU A 17 -6.71 -15.52 9.24
C LEU A 17 -6.85 -14.82 10.60
N ILE A 18 -5.86 -14.98 11.49
CA ILE A 18 -5.83 -14.28 12.78
C ILE A 18 -5.76 -12.77 12.57
N VAL A 19 -4.87 -12.29 11.70
CA VAL A 19 -4.74 -10.86 11.38
C VAL A 19 -6.05 -10.31 10.83
N LEU A 20 -6.68 -11.02 9.88
CA LEU A 20 -7.97 -10.61 9.32
C LEU A 20 -9.09 -10.60 10.36
N ALA A 21 -9.14 -11.58 11.27
CA ALA A 21 -10.11 -11.61 12.36
C ALA A 21 -9.92 -10.41 13.31
N ILE A 22 -8.67 -10.09 13.66
CA ILE A 22 -8.35 -8.92 14.49
C ILE A 22 -8.78 -7.63 13.77
N VAL A 23 -8.46 -7.48 12.49
CA VAL A 23 -8.87 -6.31 11.71
C VAL A 23 -10.40 -6.22 11.62
N ALA A 24 -11.10 -7.33 11.39
CA ALA A 24 -12.56 -7.34 11.31
C ALA A 24 -13.21 -6.88 12.61
N VAL A 25 -12.74 -7.38 13.76
CA VAL A 25 -13.21 -6.93 15.08
C VAL A 25 -12.86 -5.46 15.30
N LEU A 26 -11.63 -5.05 15.01
CA LEU A 26 -11.17 -3.68 15.22
C LEU A 26 -11.97 -2.68 14.38
N VAL A 27 -12.15 -2.95 13.09
CA VAL A 27 -12.90 -2.10 12.16
C VAL A 27 -14.37 -2.02 12.58
N PHE A 28 -14.97 -3.12 13.00
CA PHE A 28 -16.34 -3.13 13.52
C PHE A 28 -16.46 -2.28 14.79
N VAL A 29 -15.57 -2.46 15.77
CA VAL A 29 -15.60 -1.70 17.03
C VAL A 29 -15.33 -0.23 16.80
N LEU A 30 -14.31 0.12 16.01
CA LEU A 30 -13.94 1.51 15.73
C LEU A 30 -15.06 2.28 15.03
N THR A 31 -15.74 1.66 14.08
CA THR A 31 -16.87 2.29 13.39
C THR A 31 -18.07 2.50 14.31
N ARG A 32 -18.28 1.64 15.32
CA ARG A 32 -19.34 1.80 16.33
C ARG A 32 -18.96 2.71 17.50
N ALA A 33 -17.67 2.85 17.79
CA ALA A 33 -17.13 3.73 18.81
C ALA A 33 -16.96 5.18 18.31
N ALA A 34 -16.86 5.38 17.00
CA ALA A 34 -16.83 6.69 16.39
C ALA A 34 -18.11 7.47 16.75
N SER A 35 -17.95 8.69 17.28
CA SER A 35 -19.07 9.53 17.70
C SER A 35 -19.93 9.97 16.51
N GLY A 36 -21.24 9.74 16.62
CA GLY A 36 -22.27 10.16 15.65
C GLY A 36 -23.07 8.99 15.09
N ASP A 37 -24.40 9.07 15.19
CA ASP A 37 -25.30 8.03 14.68
C ASP A 37 -25.33 8.04 13.14
N PRO A 38 -24.97 6.95 12.44
CA PRO A 38 -25.10 6.88 10.98
C PRO A 38 -26.54 7.13 10.52
N VAL A 39 -27.53 6.82 11.37
CA VAL A 39 -28.95 7.09 11.10
C VAL A 39 -29.26 8.57 11.08
N SER A 40 -28.62 9.38 11.94
CA SER A 40 -28.83 10.83 11.94
C SER A 40 -28.23 11.49 10.69
N VAL A 41 -27.14 10.93 10.14
CA VAL A 41 -26.57 11.42 8.88
C VAL A 41 -27.40 10.99 7.67
N LEU A 42 -27.94 9.76 7.69
CA LEU A 42 -28.81 9.27 6.61
C LEU A 42 -30.14 10.04 6.53
N LEU A 43 -30.78 10.31 7.67
CA LEU A 43 -32.08 10.98 7.73
C LEU A 43 -31.99 12.51 7.69
N GLY A 44 -30.78 13.06 7.93
CA GLY A 44 -30.53 14.50 7.98
C GLY A 44 -31.09 15.17 9.24
N ASP A 45 -30.82 16.47 9.38
CA ASP A 45 -31.14 17.23 10.60
C ASP A 45 -32.65 17.39 10.88
N GLN A 46 -33.50 17.02 9.92
CA GLN A 46 -34.97 17.09 10.04
C GLN A 46 -35.61 15.76 10.46
N ALA A 47 -34.80 14.73 10.72
CA ALA A 47 -35.28 13.41 11.12
C ALA A 47 -36.09 13.45 12.42
N THR A 48 -37.31 12.89 12.41
CA THR A 48 -38.05 12.71 13.66
C THR A 48 -37.46 11.55 14.47
N ALA A 49 -37.66 11.54 15.79
CA ALA A 49 -37.25 10.42 16.64
C ALA A 49 -37.87 9.08 16.20
N ALA A 50 -39.07 9.13 15.59
CA ALA A 50 -39.73 7.95 15.04
C ALA A 50 -39.03 7.42 13.77
N ASP A 51 -38.55 8.31 12.90
CA ASP A 51 -37.78 7.93 11.71
C ASP A 51 -36.45 7.29 12.10
N ILE A 52 -35.77 7.85 13.11
CA ILE A 52 -34.51 7.32 13.64
C ILE A 52 -34.74 5.91 14.21
N ALA A 53 -35.75 5.72 15.05
CA ALA A 53 -36.06 4.40 15.63
C ALA A 53 -36.43 3.36 14.57
N ARG A 54 -37.15 3.76 13.51
CA ARG A 54 -37.49 2.87 12.39
C ARG A 54 -36.24 2.39 11.66
N VAL A 55 -35.35 3.30 11.29
CA VAL A 55 -34.10 2.97 10.57
C VAL A 55 -33.15 2.18 11.47
N GLN A 56 -33.02 2.53 12.75
CA GLN A 56 -32.21 1.75 13.69
C GLN A 56 -32.66 0.29 13.76
N LYS A 57 -33.98 0.04 13.76
CA LYS A 57 -34.55 -1.30 13.73
C LYS A 57 -34.35 -2.03 12.40
N GLU A 58 -34.47 -1.31 11.28
CA GLU A 58 -34.25 -1.86 9.93
C GLU A 58 -32.81 -2.33 9.72
N TYR A 59 -31.83 -1.55 10.20
CA TYR A 59 -30.41 -1.89 10.13
C TYR A 59 -29.92 -2.74 11.33
N GLY A 60 -30.81 -3.16 12.22
CA GLY A 60 -30.50 -3.97 13.40
C GLY A 60 -29.56 -3.29 14.41
N LEU A 61 -29.49 -1.96 14.38
CA LEU A 61 -28.66 -1.13 15.26
C LEU A 61 -29.17 -1.09 16.71
N ASP A 62 -30.42 -1.51 16.91
CA ASP A 62 -31.08 -1.66 18.20
C ASP A 62 -30.60 -2.90 18.99
N LYS A 63 -29.94 -3.85 18.31
CA LYS A 63 -29.48 -5.10 18.93
C LYS A 63 -28.16 -4.94 19.67
N PRO A 64 -27.85 -5.82 20.65
CA PRO A 64 -26.54 -5.82 21.30
C PRO A 64 -25.38 -5.96 20.30
N LEU A 65 -24.26 -5.27 20.55
CA LEU A 65 -23.09 -5.25 19.66
C LEU A 65 -22.60 -6.63 19.21
N PRO A 66 -22.55 -7.68 20.06
CA PRO A 66 -22.15 -9.02 19.61
C PRO A 66 -23.08 -9.62 18.56
N VAL A 67 -24.38 -9.32 18.64
CA VAL A 67 -25.39 -9.79 17.67
C VAL A 67 -25.22 -9.05 16.34
N GLN A 68 -25.01 -7.73 16.40
CA GLN A 68 -24.70 -6.93 15.21
C GLN A 68 -23.43 -7.42 14.51
N PHE A 69 -22.38 -7.72 15.27
CA PHE A 69 -21.13 -8.28 14.74
C PHE A 69 -21.37 -9.63 14.06
N GLY A 70 -22.15 -10.52 14.67
CA GLY A 70 -22.48 -11.83 14.10
C GLY A 70 -23.20 -11.72 12.75
N TYR A 71 -24.17 -10.82 12.61
CA TYR A 71 -24.84 -10.59 11.33
C TYR A 71 -23.91 -9.99 10.29
N TRP A 72 -23.16 -8.95 10.66
CA TRP A 72 -22.19 -8.33 9.76
C TRP A 72 -21.14 -9.32 9.27
N LEU A 73 -20.56 -10.11 10.17
CA LEU A 73 -19.57 -11.12 9.84
C LEU A 73 -20.14 -12.18 8.89
N ARG A 74 -21.39 -12.59 9.09
CA ARG A 74 -22.06 -13.57 8.21
C ARG A 74 -22.21 -13.04 6.77
N GLU A 75 -22.53 -11.76 6.60
CA GLU A 75 -22.62 -11.13 5.28
C GLU A 75 -21.24 -11.01 4.63
N VAL A 76 -20.24 -10.54 5.38
CA VAL A 76 -18.85 -10.43 4.91
C VAL A 76 -18.30 -11.78 4.44
N LEU A 77 -18.56 -12.86 5.19
CA LEU A 77 -18.12 -14.22 4.82
C LEU A 77 -18.79 -14.75 3.54
N GLN A 78 -19.93 -14.18 3.13
CA GLN A 78 -20.60 -14.48 1.86
C GLN A 78 -20.14 -13.56 0.71
N GLY A 79 -19.18 -12.67 0.98
CA GLY A 79 -18.71 -11.66 0.01
C GLY A 79 -19.61 -10.42 -0.07
N ASN A 80 -20.60 -10.29 0.81
CA ASN A 80 -21.45 -9.10 0.87
C ASN A 80 -20.86 -8.09 1.87
N LEU A 81 -20.27 -7.02 1.33
CA LEU A 81 -19.70 -5.91 2.12
C LEU A 81 -20.75 -4.86 2.52
N GLY A 82 -22.04 -5.12 2.23
CA GLY A 82 -23.13 -4.19 2.47
C GLY A 82 -23.31 -3.18 1.34
N GLN A 83 -24.20 -2.23 1.59
CA GLN A 83 -24.61 -1.19 0.65
C GLN A 83 -24.19 0.18 1.19
N SER A 84 -23.57 0.98 0.33
CA SER A 84 -23.19 2.35 0.68
C SER A 84 -24.43 3.20 0.93
N ILE A 85 -24.42 3.92 2.05
CA ILE A 85 -25.51 4.82 2.46
C ILE A 85 -25.61 6.02 1.50
N PHE A 86 -24.47 6.50 0.99
CA PHE A 86 -24.43 7.71 0.15
C PHE A 86 -24.46 7.39 -1.34
N LEU A 87 -23.76 6.35 -1.76
CA LEU A 87 -23.71 5.96 -3.17
C LEU A 87 -24.92 5.12 -3.58
N GLN A 88 -25.71 4.64 -2.61
CA GLN A 88 -26.91 3.83 -2.83
C GLN A 88 -26.65 2.58 -3.69
N ARG A 89 -25.44 2.01 -3.57
CA ARG A 89 -24.98 0.86 -4.35
C ARG A 89 -24.08 -0.08 -3.54
N PRO A 90 -23.88 -1.33 -3.99
CA PRO A 90 -23.03 -2.28 -3.28
C PRO A 90 -21.60 -1.75 -3.07
N VAL A 91 -21.06 -1.95 -1.87
CA VAL A 91 -19.70 -1.53 -1.53
C VAL A 91 -18.66 -2.22 -2.41
N THR A 92 -18.89 -3.50 -2.74
CA THR A 92 -18.04 -4.27 -3.66
C THR A 92 -17.91 -3.60 -5.03
N GLN A 93 -19.01 -3.12 -5.60
CA GLN A 93 -19.03 -2.40 -6.87
C GLN A 93 -18.30 -1.05 -6.75
N ALA A 94 -18.56 -0.29 -5.67
CA ALA A 94 -17.90 0.99 -5.45
C ALA A 94 -16.38 0.86 -5.31
N LEU A 95 -15.90 -0.23 -4.70
CA LEU A 95 -14.47 -0.54 -4.60
C LEU A 95 -13.87 -0.95 -5.95
N TRP A 96 -14.57 -1.78 -6.72
CA TRP A 96 -14.12 -2.24 -8.03
C TRP A 96 -13.95 -1.09 -9.03
N GLU A 97 -14.92 -0.17 -9.08
CA GLU A 97 -14.85 1.00 -9.96
C GLU A 97 -13.69 1.94 -9.63
N ARG A 98 -13.18 1.88 -8.38
CA ARG A 98 -12.11 2.75 -7.89
C ARG A 98 -10.77 2.05 -7.70
N SER A 99 -10.69 0.74 -7.99
CA SER A 99 -9.47 -0.03 -7.77
C SER A 99 -8.39 0.26 -8.82
N GLU A 100 -8.78 0.59 -10.05
CA GLU A 100 -7.83 0.83 -11.14
C GLU A 100 -6.86 2.00 -10.84
N PRO A 101 -7.33 3.23 -10.52
CA PRO A 101 -6.42 4.34 -10.21
C PRO A 101 -5.44 4.02 -9.08
N THR A 102 -5.93 3.42 -7.99
CA THR A 102 -5.10 3.06 -6.83
C THR A 102 -4.06 1.99 -7.20
N THR A 103 -4.45 1.00 -7.99
CA THR A 103 -3.56 -0.10 -8.41
C THR A 103 -2.46 0.41 -9.33
N LEU A 104 -2.81 1.19 -10.36
CA LEU A 104 -1.82 1.76 -11.27
C LEU A 104 -0.89 2.74 -10.56
N LEU A 105 -1.43 3.58 -9.67
CA LEU A 105 -0.64 4.50 -8.86
C LEU A 105 0.39 3.74 -8.02
N ALA A 106 -0.03 2.68 -7.31
CA ALA A 106 0.87 1.87 -6.51
C ALA A 106 1.95 1.19 -7.36
N LEU A 107 1.58 0.59 -8.50
CA LEU A 107 2.55 -0.07 -9.40
C LEU A 107 3.57 0.92 -9.98
N MET A 108 3.13 2.09 -10.45
CA MET A 108 4.02 3.13 -10.96
C MET A 108 4.93 3.66 -9.86
N ALA A 109 4.39 3.90 -8.67
CA ALA A 109 5.18 4.38 -7.54
C ALA A 109 6.24 3.36 -7.11
N VAL A 110 5.91 2.06 -7.05
CA VAL A 110 6.89 1.00 -6.75
C VAL A 110 7.96 0.93 -7.83
N ALA A 111 7.58 1.03 -9.11
CA ALA A 111 8.53 1.04 -10.20
C ALA A 111 9.53 2.21 -10.06
N ILE A 112 9.04 3.42 -9.82
CA ILE A 112 9.88 4.60 -9.57
C ILE A 112 10.77 4.39 -8.34
N ALA A 113 10.20 3.91 -7.24
CA ALA A 113 10.93 3.66 -6.00
C ALA A 113 12.07 2.65 -6.19
N ALA A 114 11.84 1.58 -6.96
CA ALA A 114 12.85 0.57 -7.26
C ALA A 114 13.90 1.06 -8.27
N LEU A 115 13.47 1.76 -9.33
CA LEU A 115 14.35 2.33 -10.36
C LEU A 115 15.32 3.38 -9.79
N ILE A 116 14.91 4.11 -8.76
CA ILE A 116 15.78 5.04 -8.04
C ILE A 116 16.53 4.29 -6.93
N GLY A 117 15.79 3.56 -6.10
CA GLY A 117 16.32 3.08 -4.83
C GLY A 117 17.35 1.97 -4.96
N VAL A 118 17.16 1.04 -5.91
CA VAL A 118 18.11 -0.07 -6.10
C VAL A 118 19.44 0.45 -6.67
N PRO A 119 19.49 1.23 -7.77
CA PRO A 119 20.75 1.77 -8.26
C PRO A 119 21.46 2.67 -7.26
N CYS A 120 20.74 3.61 -6.63
CA CYS A 120 21.34 4.51 -5.64
C CYS A 120 21.90 3.75 -4.44
N GLY A 121 21.20 2.71 -3.96
CA GLY A 121 21.68 1.85 -2.87
C GLY A 121 22.92 1.04 -3.26
N ILE A 122 22.99 0.51 -4.49
CA ILE A 122 24.17 -0.19 -5.00
C ILE A 122 25.36 0.76 -5.05
N VAL A 123 25.20 1.95 -5.64
CA VAL A 123 26.27 2.95 -5.75
C VAL A 123 26.75 3.37 -4.37
N SER A 124 25.83 3.66 -3.45
CA SER A 124 26.16 4.02 -2.06
C SER A 124 26.92 2.91 -1.32
N ALA A 125 26.61 1.63 -1.55
CA ALA A 125 27.36 0.51 -0.98
C ALA A 125 28.77 0.36 -1.57
N VAL A 126 28.91 0.49 -2.89
CA VAL A 126 30.21 0.39 -3.58
C VAL A 126 31.16 1.51 -3.14
N PHE A 127 30.64 2.71 -2.94
CA PHE A 127 31.42 3.88 -2.51
C PHE A 127 31.31 4.16 -1.00
N ARG A 128 31.10 3.12 -0.18
CA ARG A 128 30.91 3.23 1.28
C ARG A 128 31.89 4.21 1.94
N GLY A 129 31.35 5.12 2.72
CA GLY A 129 32.13 6.09 3.50
C GLY A 129 32.69 7.27 2.69
N ARG A 130 32.52 7.29 1.36
CA ARG A 130 32.89 8.44 0.52
C ARG A 130 31.75 9.45 0.42
N VAL A 131 32.05 10.61 -0.15
CA VAL A 131 31.06 11.69 -0.38
C VAL A 131 29.86 11.20 -1.19
N VAL A 132 30.07 10.31 -2.17
CA VAL A 132 28.98 9.74 -2.99
C VAL A 132 27.96 8.99 -2.13
N ASP A 133 28.44 8.15 -1.20
CA ASP A 133 27.59 7.43 -0.25
C ASP A 133 26.81 8.39 0.67
N GLN A 134 27.50 9.39 1.21
CA GLN A 134 26.90 10.41 2.08
C GLN A 134 25.85 11.25 1.32
N LEU A 135 26.09 11.58 0.06
CA LEU A 135 25.17 12.35 -0.76
C LEU A 135 23.89 11.58 -1.05
N PHE A 136 23.98 10.34 -1.57
CA PHE A 136 22.79 9.53 -1.86
C PHE A 136 22.00 9.21 -0.59
N THR A 137 22.68 8.83 0.49
CA THR A 137 22.01 8.54 1.77
C THR A 137 21.41 9.79 2.39
N GLY A 138 22.11 10.92 2.33
CA GLY A 138 21.64 12.21 2.85
C GLY A 138 20.42 12.73 2.08
N ILE A 139 20.47 12.74 0.74
CA ILE A 139 19.31 13.11 -0.10
C ILE A 139 18.13 12.18 0.19
N ALA A 140 18.36 10.87 0.30
CA ALA A 140 17.32 9.91 0.64
C ALA A 140 16.68 10.21 2.01
N MET A 141 17.48 10.51 3.03
CA MET A 141 16.98 10.85 4.38
C MET A 141 16.21 12.17 4.40
N LEU A 142 16.69 13.18 3.67
CA LEU A 142 15.96 14.45 3.51
C LEU A 142 14.63 14.21 2.81
N GLY A 143 14.63 13.48 1.69
CA GLY A 143 13.42 13.13 0.94
C GLY A 143 12.40 12.36 1.78
N ALA A 144 12.85 11.40 2.59
CA ALA A 144 11.99 10.64 3.50
C ALA A 144 11.34 11.49 4.61
N SER A 145 11.94 12.64 4.94
CA SER A 145 11.44 13.56 5.97
C SER A 145 10.39 14.54 5.42
N ILE A 146 10.25 14.65 4.10
CA ILE A 146 9.31 15.55 3.46
C ILE A 146 7.90 14.92 3.51
N PRO A 147 6.87 15.63 4.03
CA PRO A 147 5.50 15.14 3.97
C PRO A 147 5.03 14.93 2.52
N SER A 148 4.38 13.80 2.25
CA SER A 148 3.93 13.44 0.89
C SER A 148 3.01 14.48 0.27
N PHE A 149 2.07 15.03 1.05
CA PHE A 149 1.14 16.06 0.58
C PHE A 149 1.88 17.35 0.19
N TRP A 150 2.89 17.75 0.95
CA TRP A 150 3.66 18.97 0.67
C TRP A 150 4.48 18.80 -0.61
N LEU A 151 5.16 17.66 -0.76
CA LEU A 151 5.89 17.36 -1.99
C LEU A 151 4.92 17.33 -3.19
N GLY A 152 3.75 16.73 -3.03
CA GLY A 152 2.70 16.72 -4.05
C GLY A 152 2.28 18.12 -4.48
N ILE A 153 1.98 19.01 -3.53
CA ILE A 153 1.61 20.40 -3.81
C ILE A 153 2.73 21.14 -4.53
N VAL A 154 3.99 20.97 -4.11
CA VAL A 154 5.15 21.59 -4.77
C VAL A 154 5.32 21.08 -6.21
N LEU A 155 5.21 19.76 -6.44
CA LEU A 155 5.31 19.18 -7.77
C LEU A 155 4.16 19.63 -8.68
N ILE A 156 2.93 19.75 -8.15
CA ILE A 156 1.79 20.34 -8.87
C ILE A 156 2.12 21.79 -9.25
N GLN A 157 2.59 22.61 -8.31
CA GLN A 157 2.87 24.02 -8.58
C GLN A 157 3.92 24.19 -9.69
N ILE A 158 4.99 23.40 -9.66
CA ILE A 158 6.08 23.51 -10.62
C ILE A 158 5.68 22.91 -11.98
N PHE A 159 5.27 21.65 -12.00
CA PHE A 159 5.13 20.89 -13.25
C PHE A 159 3.75 20.97 -13.88
N ALA A 160 2.69 21.11 -13.08
CA ALA A 160 1.32 21.24 -13.60
C ALA A 160 0.94 22.70 -13.83
N VAL A 161 1.21 23.59 -12.87
CA VAL A 161 0.78 25.00 -12.96
C VAL A 161 1.76 25.86 -13.73
N SER A 162 3.06 25.86 -13.37
CA SER A 162 4.04 26.73 -14.03
C SER A 162 4.42 26.23 -15.43
N PHE A 163 4.69 24.94 -15.59
CA PHE A 163 5.09 24.38 -16.89
C PHE A 163 3.94 23.86 -17.75
N GLY A 164 2.79 23.52 -17.16
CA GLY A 164 1.66 22.95 -17.91
C GLY A 164 1.93 21.55 -18.48
N TRP A 165 2.89 20.80 -17.94
CA TRP A 165 3.25 19.48 -18.45
C TRP A 165 2.25 18.40 -18.06
N PHE A 166 1.70 18.48 -16.85
CA PHE A 166 0.81 17.45 -16.29
C PHE A 166 -0.50 18.08 -15.80
N PRO A 167 -1.59 17.28 -15.70
CA PRO A 167 -2.82 17.76 -15.09
C PRO A 167 -2.64 18.06 -13.60
N VAL A 168 -3.35 19.09 -13.12
CA VAL A 168 -3.34 19.49 -11.70
C VAL A 168 -4.08 18.48 -10.82
N SER A 169 -5.17 17.91 -11.33
CA SER A 169 -5.98 16.93 -10.62
C SER A 169 -6.81 16.06 -11.57
N GLY A 170 -7.31 14.93 -11.07
CA GLY A 170 -8.20 14.03 -11.79
C GLY A 170 -7.48 12.86 -12.47
N TYR A 171 -8.26 12.03 -13.16
CA TYR A 171 -7.82 10.75 -13.75
C TYR A 171 -8.38 10.55 -15.17
N GLY A 172 -8.60 11.65 -15.89
CA GLY A 172 -9.29 11.63 -17.19
C GLY A 172 -10.79 11.32 -17.09
N ALA A 173 -11.48 11.40 -18.23
CA ALA A 173 -12.87 10.96 -18.37
C ALA A 173 -12.99 9.42 -18.28
N PRO A 174 -14.19 8.86 -18.03
CA PRO A 174 -14.39 7.39 -17.97
C PRO A 174 -13.94 6.64 -19.23
N ASP A 175 -13.99 7.29 -20.39
CA ASP A 175 -13.58 6.79 -21.70
C ASP A 175 -12.17 7.28 -22.12
N ALA A 176 -11.45 7.97 -21.22
CA ALA A 176 -10.13 8.49 -21.52
C ALA A 176 -9.15 7.37 -21.93
N PRO A 177 -8.29 7.62 -22.93
CA PRO A 177 -7.26 6.67 -23.33
C PRO A 177 -6.35 6.29 -22.16
N PHE A 178 -5.84 5.06 -22.17
CA PHE A 178 -4.95 4.56 -21.13
C PHE A 178 -3.70 5.44 -20.94
N ALA A 179 -3.18 6.02 -22.03
CA ALA A 179 -2.05 6.95 -21.96
C ALA A 179 -2.35 8.23 -21.17
N GLU A 180 -3.58 8.77 -21.26
CA GLU A 180 -4.00 9.94 -20.50
C GLU A 180 -4.14 9.62 -19.01
N ARG A 181 -4.65 8.42 -18.68
CA ARG A 181 -4.70 7.92 -17.31
C ARG A 181 -3.30 7.79 -16.70
N LEU A 182 -2.36 7.17 -17.44
CA LEU A 182 -0.96 7.08 -17.00
C LEU A 182 -0.32 8.46 -16.84
N HIS A 183 -0.58 9.39 -17.76
CA HIS A 183 -0.09 10.76 -17.70
C HIS A 183 -0.56 11.49 -16.44
N SER A 184 -1.83 11.29 -16.06
CA SER A 184 -2.42 11.82 -14.83
C SER A 184 -1.80 11.23 -13.56
N LEU A 185 -1.20 10.04 -13.66
CA LEU A 185 -0.56 9.37 -12.54
C LEU A 185 0.94 9.67 -12.37
N VAL A 186 1.60 10.33 -13.33
CA VAL A 186 3.07 10.54 -13.28
C VAL A 186 3.50 11.31 -12.04
N LEU A 187 2.91 12.48 -11.79
CA LEU A 187 3.23 13.29 -10.61
C LEU A 187 2.90 12.58 -9.29
N PRO A 188 1.68 12.05 -9.05
CA PRO A 188 1.37 11.37 -7.79
C PRO A 188 2.23 10.12 -7.59
N ALA A 189 2.53 9.35 -8.64
CA ALA A 189 3.43 8.21 -8.56
C ALA A 189 4.86 8.63 -8.24
N THR A 190 5.31 9.77 -8.76
CA THR A 190 6.64 10.34 -8.46
C THR A 190 6.75 10.75 -6.99
N VAL A 191 5.71 11.37 -6.41
CA VAL A 191 5.67 11.67 -4.97
C VAL A 191 5.85 10.40 -4.15
N LEU A 192 4.97 9.42 -4.35
CA LEU A 192 5.02 8.17 -3.58
C LEU A 192 6.31 7.40 -3.82
N GLY A 193 6.77 7.35 -5.06
CA GLY A 193 7.98 6.64 -5.47
C GLY A 193 9.24 7.25 -4.87
N LEU A 194 9.38 8.58 -4.87
CA LEU A 194 10.53 9.26 -4.29
C LEU A 194 10.62 9.03 -2.78
N LEU A 195 9.51 9.17 -2.04
CA LEU A 195 9.51 8.95 -0.59
C LEU A 195 9.89 7.51 -0.23
N ASN A 196 9.33 6.53 -0.95
CA ASN A 196 9.61 5.12 -0.69
C ASN A 196 10.98 4.65 -1.24
N SER A 197 11.55 5.37 -2.21
CA SER A 197 12.89 5.08 -2.71
C SER A 197 13.93 5.15 -1.59
N ALA A 198 13.78 6.05 -0.61
CA ALA A 198 14.71 6.19 0.50
C ALA A 198 14.83 4.92 1.35
N LEU A 199 13.71 4.25 1.60
CA LEU A 199 13.68 2.97 2.30
C LEU A 199 14.40 1.89 1.48
N ILE A 200 14.14 1.83 0.16
CA ILE A 200 14.79 0.88 -0.75
C ILE A 200 16.30 1.14 -0.86
N ILE A 201 16.75 2.41 -0.89
CA ILE A 201 18.18 2.79 -0.87
C ILE A 201 18.84 2.21 0.37
N ARG A 202 18.25 2.44 1.54
CA ARG A 202 18.82 2.01 2.82
C ARG A 202 18.96 0.49 2.89
N PHE A 203 17.93 -0.25 2.51
CA PHE A 203 17.95 -1.71 2.52
C PHE A 203 18.86 -2.31 1.44
N THR A 204 18.86 -1.73 0.24
CA THR A 204 19.77 -2.15 -0.84
C THR A 204 21.21 -1.93 -0.44
N ARG A 205 21.53 -0.75 0.12
CA ARG A 205 22.87 -0.44 0.62
C ARG A 205 23.31 -1.43 1.69
N ALA A 206 22.48 -1.68 2.70
CA ALA A 206 22.80 -2.62 3.77
C ALA A 206 23.05 -4.03 3.22
N SER A 207 22.14 -4.54 2.40
CA SER A 207 22.24 -5.88 1.82
C SER A 207 23.47 -6.03 0.93
N MET A 208 23.80 -5.00 0.14
CA MET A 208 25.01 -5.00 -0.69
C MET A 208 26.28 -4.98 0.16
N LEU A 209 26.31 -4.23 1.27
CA LEU A 209 27.48 -4.18 2.15
C LEU A 209 27.74 -5.52 2.84
N ASP A 210 26.69 -6.20 3.29
CA ASP A 210 26.80 -7.53 3.89
C ASP A 210 27.42 -8.50 2.88
N VAL A 211 26.86 -8.53 1.66
CA VAL A 211 27.31 -9.44 0.62
C VAL A 211 28.70 -9.11 0.09
N LEU A 212 29.05 -7.83 -0.10
CA LEU A 212 30.38 -7.43 -0.59
C LEU A 212 31.52 -7.82 0.37
N GLY A 213 31.20 -8.10 1.64
CA GLY A 213 32.13 -8.58 2.66
C GLY A 213 32.44 -10.07 2.61
N GLU A 214 31.65 -10.86 1.88
CA GLU A 214 31.70 -12.34 1.85
C GLU A 214 32.94 -12.92 1.13
N ASP A 215 33.39 -14.10 1.57
CA ASP A 215 34.61 -14.74 1.07
C ASP A 215 34.53 -15.14 -0.40
N TYR A 216 33.35 -15.52 -0.89
CA TYR A 216 33.18 -15.86 -2.30
C TYR A 216 33.31 -14.61 -3.21
N VAL A 217 32.98 -13.42 -2.70
CA VAL A 217 33.17 -12.14 -3.41
C VAL A 217 34.66 -11.78 -3.43
N ARG A 218 35.37 -12.00 -2.31
CA ARG A 218 36.85 -11.85 -2.27
C ARG A 218 37.54 -12.79 -3.25
N THR A 219 37.08 -14.04 -3.33
CA THR A 219 37.57 -15.04 -4.29
C THR A 219 37.29 -14.63 -5.74
N ALA A 220 36.13 -14.03 -6.01
CA ALA A 220 35.81 -13.49 -7.33
C ALA A 220 36.77 -12.34 -7.72
N ARG A 221 37.10 -11.44 -6.78
CA ARG A 221 38.10 -10.38 -6.99
C ARG A 221 39.51 -10.93 -7.19
N SER A 222 39.94 -11.91 -6.40
CA SER A 222 41.29 -12.49 -6.53
C SER A 222 41.50 -13.25 -7.84
N LYS A 223 40.42 -13.70 -8.48
CA LYS A 223 40.43 -14.27 -9.84
C LYS A 223 40.56 -13.21 -10.95
N GLY A 224 40.66 -11.92 -10.62
CA GLY A 224 40.85 -10.83 -11.58
C GLY A 224 39.57 -10.40 -12.31
N LEU A 225 38.38 -10.77 -11.81
CA LEU A 225 37.12 -10.32 -12.40
C LEU A 225 36.96 -8.79 -12.23
N SER A 226 36.36 -8.14 -13.25
CA SER A 226 36.08 -6.70 -13.19
C SER A 226 35.12 -6.35 -12.04
N GLU A 227 35.29 -5.19 -11.41
CA GLU A 227 34.46 -4.80 -10.26
C GLU A 227 32.97 -4.75 -10.62
N SER A 228 32.60 -4.34 -11.84
CA SER A 228 31.21 -4.41 -12.31
C SER A 228 30.65 -5.83 -12.34
N THR A 229 31.47 -6.83 -12.71
CA THR A 229 31.06 -8.25 -12.67
C THR A 229 30.89 -8.72 -11.23
N VAL A 230 31.83 -8.37 -10.35
CA VAL A 230 31.76 -8.69 -8.92
C VAL A 230 30.49 -8.10 -8.30
N VAL A 231 30.22 -6.82 -8.54
CA VAL A 231 29.05 -6.11 -8.01
C VAL A 231 27.74 -6.65 -8.58
N LEU A 232 27.58 -6.70 -9.90
CA LEU A 232 26.28 -7.03 -10.51
C LEU A 232 25.98 -8.54 -10.50
N LYS A 233 26.99 -9.40 -10.71
CA LYS A 233 26.76 -10.84 -10.88
C LYS A 233 26.95 -11.63 -9.57
N HIS A 234 27.92 -11.24 -8.74
CA HIS A 234 28.25 -11.99 -7.52
C HIS A 234 27.60 -11.39 -6.27
N ALA A 235 27.63 -10.06 -6.13
CA ALA A 235 27.06 -9.40 -4.97
C ALA A 235 25.55 -9.17 -5.10
N LEU A 236 25.11 -8.42 -6.11
CA LEU A 236 23.72 -8.03 -6.29
C LEU A 236 22.79 -9.24 -6.36
N ARG A 237 23.18 -10.31 -7.08
CA ARG A 237 22.36 -11.53 -7.18
C ARG A 237 21.96 -12.11 -5.81
N ASN A 238 22.85 -12.06 -4.82
CA ASN A 238 22.58 -12.57 -3.47
C ASN A 238 21.93 -11.50 -2.59
N ALA A 239 22.30 -10.22 -2.77
CA ALA A 239 21.64 -9.10 -2.10
C ALA A 239 20.19 -8.89 -2.57
N LEU A 240 19.80 -9.38 -3.76
CA LEU A 240 18.45 -9.23 -4.30
C LEU A 240 17.39 -9.92 -3.44
N VAL A 241 17.74 -10.96 -2.67
CA VAL A 241 16.78 -11.69 -1.83
C VAL A 241 16.11 -10.77 -0.81
N PRO A 242 16.85 -10.07 0.08
CA PRO A 242 16.26 -9.08 0.98
C PRO A 242 15.70 -7.85 0.25
N ILE A 243 16.31 -7.42 -0.87
CA ILE A 243 15.84 -6.24 -1.63
C ILE A 243 14.43 -6.48 -2.20
N VAL A 244 14.19 -7.61 -2.85
CA VAL A 244 12.87 -7.97 -3.41
C VAL A 244 11.82 -8.07 -2.31
N THR A 245 12.20 -8.60 -1.14
CA THR A 245 11.32 -8.66 0.03
C THR A 245 10.87 -7.26 0.44
N VAL A 246 11.81 -6.31 0.54
CA VAL A 246 11.52 -4.92 0.91
C VAL A 246 10.69 -4.20 -0.15
N ILE A 247 10.96 -4.43 -1.44
CA ILE A 247 10.14 -3.89 -2.54
C ILE A 247 8.71 -4.44 -2.42
N GLY A 248 8.54 -5.74 -2.19
CA GLY A 248 7.23 -6.34 -1.99
C GLY A 248 6.47 -5.74 -0.80
N LEU A 249 7.14 -5.59 0.35
CA LEU A 249 6.53 -4.97 1.53
C LEU A 249 6.13 -3.51 1.27
N THR A 250 6.92 -2.79 0.46
CA THR A 250 6.62 -1.43 0.03
C THR A 250 5.32 -1.34 -0.77
N VAL A 251 5.01 -2.33 -1.64
CA VAL A 251 3.73 -2.37 -2.38
C VAL A 251 2.55 -2.29 -1.39
N ALA A 252 2.62 -3.05 -0.30
CA ALA A 252 1.56 -3.13 0.69
C ALA A 252 1.43 -1.82 1.49
N LEU A 253 2.56 -1.17 1.81
CA LEU A 253 2.58 0.15 2.47
C LEU A 253 2.04 1.27 1.57
N MET A 254 2.25 1.17 0.26
CA MET A 254 1.80 2.18 -0.70
C MET A 254 0.29 2.28 -0.80
N ILE A 255 -0.47 1.22 -0.50
CA ILE A 255 -1.94 1.29 -0.46
C ILE A 255 -2.40 2.29 0.62
N GLY A 256 -1.75 2.32 1.78
CA GLY A 256 -2.02 3.30 2.83
C GLY A 256 -1.52 4.70 2.46
N GLY A 257 -0.31 4.81 1.90
CA GLY A 257 0.26 6.10 1.46
C GLY A 257 -0.50 6.74 0.31
N ALA A 258 -1.10 5.94 -0.57
CA ALA A 258 -1.90 6.39 -1.70
C ALA A 258 -3.12 7.20 -1.26
N VAL A 259 -3.68 6.96 -0.08
CA VAL A 259 -4.86 7.68 0.43
C VAL A 259 -4.65 9.20 0.43
N ILE A 260 -3.51 9.65 0.95
CA ILE A 260 -3.18 11.08 1.04
C ILE A 260 -2.90 11.63 -0.36
N THR A 261 -2.11 10.91 -1.15
CA THR A 261 -1.74 11.33 -2.51
C THR A 261 -2.96 11.41 -3.43
N GLU A 262 -3.87 10.43 -3.40
CA GLU A 262 -5.12 10.46 -4.15
C GLU A 262 -5.99 11.66 -3.77
N THR A 263 -6.01 12.03 -2.49
CA THR A 263 -6.77 13.19 -2.03
C THR A 263 -6.15 14.50 -2.54
N VAL A 264 -4.82 14.63 -2.49
CA VAL A 264 -4.11 15.84 -2.96
C VAL A 264 -4.25 16.03 -4.46
N PHE A 265 -4.18 14.95 -5.24
CA PHE A 265 -4.28 14.98 -6.70
C PHE A 265 -5.72 14.79 -7.22
N GLY A 266 -6.73 14.70 -6.34
CA GLY A 266 -8.13 14.51 -6.73
C GLY A 266 -8.38 13.24 -7.54
N LEU A 267 -7.66 12.16 -7.25
CA LEU A 267 -7.81 10.88 -7.94
C LEU A 267 -9.05 10.12 -7.41
N PRO A 268 -9.87 9.50 -8.29
CA PRO A 268 -11.05 8.74 -7.89
C PRO A 268 -10.69 7.32 -7.43
N GLY A 269 -9.69 7.19 -6.56
CA GLY A 269 -9.20 5.91 -6.06
C GLY A 269 -9.92 5.39 -4.80
N VAL A 270 -9.53 4.20 -4.36
CA VAL A 270 -10.03 3.55 -3.15
C VAL A 270 -9.67 4.35 -1.90
N GLY A 271 -8.49 4.96 -1.85
CA GLY A 271 -8.09 5.78 -0.71
C GLY A 271 -8.97 7.02 -0.56
N ASN A 272 -9.23 7.72 -1.66
CA ASN A 272 -10.17 8.84 -1.67
C ASN A 272 -11.61 8.41 -1.31
N LEU A 273 -12.05 7.21 -1.73
CA LEU A 273 -13.33 6.62 -1.29
C LEU A 273 -13.38 6.45 0.22
N VAL A 274 -12.32 5.93 0.84
CA VAL A 274 -12.22 5.75 2.29
C VAL A 274 -12.31 7.09 3.01
N VAL A 275 -11.52 8.09 2.60
CA VAL A 275 -11.56 9.43 3.21
C VAL A 275 -12.96 10.03 3.11
N SER A 276 -13.57 9.96 1.94
CA SER A 276 -14.93 10.45 1.72
C SER A 276 -15.96 9.72 2.58
N ALA A 277 -15.83 8.40 2.74
CA ALA A 277 -16.71 7.58 3.56
C ALA A 277 -16.56 7.91 5.05
N VAL A 278 -15.33 8.14 5.53
CA VAL A 278 -15.07 8.59 6.91
C VAL A 278 -15.74 9.93 7.18
N LEU A 279 -15.55 10.92 6.29
CA LEU A 279 -16.14 12.25 6.44
C LEU A 279 -17.67 12.22 6.40
N ARG A 280 -18.25 11.31 5.61
CA ARG A 280 -19.70 11.14 5.49
C ARG A 280 -20.30 10.13 6.48
N ARG A 281 -19.48 9.46 7.30
CA ARG A 281 -19.90 8.36 8.19
C ARG A 281 -20.60 7.21 7.44
N ASP A 282 -20.15 6.88 6.24
CA ASP A 282 -20.61 5.71 5.47
C ASP A 282 -19.97 4.42 6.02
N TYR A 283 -20.54 3.88 7.09
CA TYR A 283 -19.95 2.74 7.80
C TYR A 283 -19.76 1.50 6.90
N PRO A 284 -20.72 1.08 6.07
CA PRO A 284 -20.52 -0.05 5.16
C PRO A 284 -19.29 0.13 4.26
N VAL A 285 -19.08 1.33 3.71
CA VAL A 285 -17.91 1.60 2.86
C VAL A 285 -16.61 1.58 3.66
N ILE A 286 -16.57 2.21 4.85
CA ILE A 286 -15.38 2.20 5.71
C ILE A 286 -15.01 0.75 6.06
N GLN A 287 -15.99 -0.03 6.51
CA GLN A 287 -15.77 -1.41 6.92
C GLN A 287 -15.31 -2.29 5.75
N GLY A 288 -16.02 -2.24 4.63
CA GLY A 288 -15.70 -3.02 3.44
C GLY A 288 -14.34 -2.65 2.84
N ALA A 289 -14.04 -1.35 2.71
CA ALA A 289 -12.78 -0.89 2.15
C ALA A 289 -11.58 -1.28 3.02
N LEU A 290 -11.67 -1.09 4.34
CA LEU A 290 -10.58 -1.46 5.25
C LEU A 290 -10.35 -2.97 5.30
N LEU A 291 -11.42 -3.77 5.26
CA LEU A 291 -11.31 -5.23 5.16
C LEU A 291 -10.64 -5.67 3.85
N VAL A 292 -11.04 -5.10 2.71
CA VAL A 292 -10.45 -5.42 1.40
C VAL A 292 -8.98 -5.00 1.35
N ILE A 293 -8.64 -3.80 1.84
CA ILE A 293 -7.25 -3.34 1.93
C ILE A 293 -6.43 -4.28 2.82
N ALA A 294 -6.95 -4.67 3.98
CA ALA A 294 -6.27 -5.61 4.87
C ALA A 294 -6.11 -7.01 4.24
N ALA A 295 -7.12 -7.51 3.54
CA ALA A 295 -7.05 -8.76 2.79
C ALA A 295 -5.96 -8.70 1.73
N ILE A 296 -5.90 -7.64 0.92
CA ILE A 296 -4.86 -7.43 -0.08
C ILE A 296 -3.48 -7.36 0.58
N TYR A 297 -3.33 -6.59 1.66
CA TYR A 297 -2.07 -6.45 2.40
C TYR A 297 -1.56 -7.81 2.90
N VAL A 298 -2.44 -8.60 3.53
CA VAL A 298 -2.12 -9.92 4.08
C VAL A 298 -1.81 -10.92 2.95
N LEU A 299 -2.50 -10.84 1.81
CA LEU A 299 -2.21 -11.65 0.62
C LEU A 299 -0.85 -11.30 -0.01
N ILE A 300 -0.50 -10.02 -0.07
CA ILE A 300 0.82 -9.57 -0.56
C ILE A 300 1.92 -10.13 0.36
N ASN A 301 1.78 -9.96 1.68
CA ASN A 301 2.75 -10.49 2.64
C ASN A 301 2.91 -12.01 2.54
N PHE A 302 1.79 -12.74 2.42
CA PHE A 302 1.83 -14.18 2.21
C PHE A 302 2.53 -14.58 0.91
N SER A 303 2.30 -13.81 -0.17
CA SER A 303 2.98 -14.02 -1.45
C SER A 303 4.48 -13.80 -1.33
N ILE A 304 4.91 -12.79 -0.57
CA ILE A 304 6.32 -12.50 -0.29
C ILE A 304 6.95 -13.62 0.56
N ASP A 305 6.25 -14.07 1.61
CA ASP A 305 6.69 -15.17 2.47
C ASP A 305 6.87 -16.48 1.67
N LEU A 306 6.04 -16.70 0.65
CA LEU A 306 6.15 -17.83 -0.27
C LEU A 306 7.31 -17.65 -1.25
N LEU A 307 7.46 -16.46 -1.83
CA LEU A 307 8.60 -16.13 -2.69
C LEU A 307 9.93 -16.33 -1.95
N TYR A 308 10.00 -15.93 -0.68
CA TYR A 308 11.18 -16.14 0.15
C TYR A 308 11.51 -17.63 0.33
N ALA A 309 10.51 -18.48 0.55
CA ALA A 309 10.69 -19.92 0.65
C ALA A 309 11.16 -20.59 -0.67
N VAL A 310 10.85 -19.99 -1.82
CA VAL A 310 11.28 -20.49 -3.14
C VAL A 310 12.69 -19.98 -3.50
N VAL A 311 12.99 -18.73 -3.16
CA VAL A 311 14.24 -18.05 -3.54
C VAL A 311 15.40 -18.42 -2.61
N ASP A 312 15.14 -18.60 -1.30
CA ASP A 312 16.17 -18.98 -0.34
C ASP A 312 15.97 -20.40 0.22
N PRO A 313 16.66 -21.42 -0.36
CA PRO A 313 16.59 -22.79 0.14
C PRO A 313 17.26 -22.99 1.50
N ARG A 314 17.89 -21.96 2.10
CA ARG A 314 18.45 -22.00 3.46
C ARG A 314 17.42 -21.71 4.54
N VAL A 315 16.22 -21.26 4.15
CA VAL A 315 15.05 -21.16 5.05
C VAL A 315 14.65 -22.57 5.43
N LYS A 316 15.35 -23.11 6.43
CA LYS A 316 15.04 -24.41 7.04
C LYS A 316 13.76 -24.24 7.84
N VAL A 317 12.69 -24.83 7.31
CA VAL A 317 11.44 -25.12 8.01
C VAL A 317 11.63 -26.25 9.01
#